data_AF-A0A0B8T060-F1
#
_entry.id   AF-A0A0B8T060-F1
#
_cell.length_a   1.000
_cell.length_b   1.000
_cell.length_c   1.000
_cell.angle_alpha   90.00
_cell.angle_beta   90.00
_cell.angle_gamma   90.00
#
_symmetry.space_group_name_H-M   'P 1'
#
loop_
_entity.id
_entity.type
_entity.pdbx_description
1 polymer ?
#
loop_
_entity_poly.entity_id
_entity_poly.type
_entity_poly.pdbx_seq_one_letter_code
_entity_poly.pdbx_strand_id
1 'polypeptide(L)'
;MPVKIPSNLPAIELLKEENIFVMTDLRANAQDIRAMRMLILNLMPLKISTETDFVRLLSNTPLQVEVEFLRLDTHTPKNTPQEHLEMFYKGFSEIENNYYDGMIITGAPVEMMKFEEVSYWAEITRIFDWAKSHVTSTLYICWAAQAALYHFHAVEKVPLREKLFGVFKHNATEKKNPLFRGFDDEFYIPHSRHTTILKEDLKGKDAVSILSESEEAGVAIVSTRGGREFYLTGHSEYAPLTLHEEYQRDVEKGLEIDVPHNYYAQDNPQNPPVVRWTGHANLLFNNWLNYFVYQETPFDLKEVAQLDEIKNNG
;
A
#
# COMPACT_ATOMS: atom_id res chain seq x y z
N MET A 1 -8.35 -13.00 -13.18
CA MET A 1 -9.40 -12.85 -14.20
C MET A 1 -10.63 -13.64 -13.77
N PRO A 2 -11.84 -13.10 -13.91
CA PRO A 2 -13.08 -13.77 -13.52
C PRO A 2 -13.36 -15.00 -14.39
N VAL A 3 -14.06 -15.96 -13.81
CA VAL A 3 -14.48 -17.17 -14.53
C VAL A 3 -15.71 -16.83 -15.38
N LYS A 4 -15.66 -17.17 -16.66
CA LYS A 4 -16.81 -17.11 -17.56
C LYS A 4 -17.65 -18.36 -17.36
N ILE A 5 -18.88 -18.19 -16.88
CA ILE A 5 -19.83 -19.30 -16.66
C ILE A 5 -21.16 -19.04 -17.36
N PRO A 6 -21.91 -20.10 -17.72
CA PRO A 6 -23.23 -19.96 -18.33
C PRO A 6 -24.14 -19.11 -17.46
N SER A 7 -24.87 -18.18 -18.09
CA SER A 7 -25.69 -17.16 -17.42
C SER A 7 -26.82 -17.72 -16.53
N ASN A 8 -27.12 -19.02 -16.62
CA ASN A 8 -28.15 -19.72 -15.86
C ASN A 8 -27.59 -20.62 -14.74
N LEU A 9 -26.29 -20.55 -14.42
CA LEU A 9 -25.73 -21.35 -13.34
C LEU A 9 -26.22 -20.83 -11.97
N PRO A 10 -26.90 -21.66 -11.15
CA PRO A 10 -27.41 -21.21 -9.85
C PRO A 10 -26.33 -20.68 -8.90
N ALA A 11 -25.08 -21.13 -9.08
CA ALA A 11 -23.94 -20.64 -8.32
C ALA A 11 -23.67 -19.13 -8.51
N ILE A 12 -24.19 -18.48 -9.57
CA ILE A 12 -24.00 -17.04 -9.78
C ILE A 12 -24.53 -16.23 -8.59
N GLU A 13 -25.72 -16.55 -8.10
CA GLU A 13 -26.32 -15.79 -6.99
C GLU A 13 -25.61 -16.08 -5.67
N LEU A 14 -25.23 -17.33 -5.40
CA LEU A 14 -24.44 -17.70 -4.22
C LEU A 14 -23.06 -17.02 -4.22
N LEU A 15 -22.39 -16.99 -5.38
CA LEU A 15 -21.09 -16.34 -5.52
C LEU A 15 -21.20 -14.82 -5.35
N LYS A 16 -22.28 -14.18 -5.82
CA LYS A 16 -22.53 -12.74 -5.54
C LYS A 16 -22.70 -12.46 -4.05
N GLU A 17 -23.41 -13.32 -3.31
CA GLU A 17 -23.55 -13.18 -1.84
C GLU A 17 -22.20 -13.28 -1.09
N GLU A 18 -21.23 -13.99 -1.69
CA GLU A 18 -19.84 -14.07 -1.24
C GLU A 18 -18.92 -12.97 -1.84
N ASN A 19 -19.52 -11.94 -2.45
CA ASN A 19 -18.85 -10.85 -3.20
C ASN A 19 -17.97 -11.34 -4.36
N ILE A 20 -18.12 -12.59 -4.82
CA ILE A 20 -17.35 -13.19 -5.92
C ILE A 20 -17.91 -12.68 -7.25
N PHE A 21 -17.05 -11.92 -7.93
CA PHE A 21 -17.39 -11.35 -9.22
C PHE A 21 -17.40 -12.44 -10.29
N VAL A 22 -18.58 -12.67 -10.86
CA VAL A 22 -18.80 -13.56 -11.98
C VAL A 22 -19.18 -12.72 -13.20
N MET A 23 -18.50 -12.95 -14.32
CA MET A 23 -18.87 -12.29 -15.58
C MET A 23 -19.91 -13.10 -16.36
N THR A 24 -21.01 -12.45 -16.72
CA THR A 24 -21.95 -12.93 -17.73
C THR A 24 -21.36 -12.74 -19.13
N ASP A 25 -21.81 -13.58 -20.09
CA ASP A 25 -21.29 -13.61 -21.46
C ASP A 25 -21.28 -12.24 -22.16
N LEU A 26 -22.24 -11.37 -21.84
CA LEU A 26 -22.39 -10.03 -22.42
C LEU A 26 -21.31 -9.04 -21.96
N ARG A 27 -20.90 -9.10 -20.69
CA ARG A 27 -19.90 -8.17 -20.12
C ARG A 27 -18.48 -8.56 -20.51
N ALA A 28 -18.24 -9.86 -20.72
CA ALA A 28 -16.94 -10.40 -21.14
C ALA A 28 -16.53 -9.97 -22.56
N ASN A 29 -17.50 -9.80 -23.45
CA ASN A 29 -17.24 -9.43 -24.85
C ASN A 29 -17.05 -7.91 -25.06
N ALA A 30 -17.26 -7.09 -24.03
CA ALA A 30 -17.16 -5.63 -24.08
C ALA A 30 -15.92 -5.06 -23.36
N GLN A 31 -15.07 -5.92 -22.77
CA GLN A 31 -13.87 -5.46 -22.09
C GLN A 31 -12.74 -5.22 -23.11
N ASP A 32 -12.40 -3.94 -23.30
CA ASP A 32 -11.12 -3.57 -23.88
C ASP A 32 -10.04 -3.65 -22.79
N ILE A 33 -9.14 -4.61 -22.92
CA ILE A 33 -8.02 -4.81 -21.99
C ILE A 33 -6.88 -3.87 -22.41
N ARG A 34 -6.56 -2.88 -21.58
CA ARG A 34 -5.37 -2.03 -21.71
C ARG A 34 -4.36 -2.30 -20.61
N ALA A 35 -3.10 -1.93 -20.84
CA ALA A 35 -2.09 -1.90 -19.79
C ALA A 35 -2.47 -0.87 -18.72
N MET A 36 -2.27 -1.23 -17.46
CA MET A 36 -2.45 -0.33 -16.33
C MET A 36 -1.20 0.51 -16.14
N ARG A 37 -1.37 1.82 -15.93
CA ARG A 37 -0.31 2.77 -15.63
C ARG A 37 -0.23 2.94 -14.12
N MET A 38 0.89 2.52 -13.55
CA MET A 38 1.19 2.56 -12.13
C MET A 38 2.29 3.57 -11.84
N LEU A 39 2.08 4.42 -10.84
CA LEU A 39 3.07 5.38 -10.38
C LEU A 39 3.60 5.00 -9.00
N ILE A 40 4.91 5.04 -8.78
CA ILE A 40 5.50 4.79 -7.46
C ILE A 40 6.31 6.01 -7.02
N LEU A 41 5.80 6.77 -6.05
CA LEU A 41 6.58 7.79 -5.35
C LEU A 41 7.44 7.10 -4.29
N ASN A 42 8.70 6.88 -4.64
CA ASN A 42 9.64 6.20 -3.77
C ASN A 42 10.35 7.22 -2.87
N LEU A 43 10.00 7.25 -1.58
CA LEU A 43 10.61 8.09 -0.55
C LEU A 43 11.64 7.34 0.31
N MET A 44 11.86 6.04 0.05
CA MET A 44 12.79 5.22 0.80
C MET A 44 14.24 5.61 0.50
N PRO A 45 15.16 5.45 1.48
CA PRO A 45 16.57 5.73 1.27
C PRO A 45 17.23 4.72 0.33
N LEU A 46 16.85 3.44 0.41
CA LEU A 46 17.36 2.36 -0.44
C LEU A 46 16.44 2.16 -1.65
N LYS A 47 16.55 3.06 -2.63
CA LYS A 47 15.66 3.15 -3.80
C LYS A 47 15.57 1.81 -4.57
N ILE A 48 16.71 1.26 -4.99
CA ILE A 48 16.78 0.02 -5.81
C ILE A 48 16.17 -1.20 -5.11
N SER A 49 16.41 -1.36 -3.80
CA SER A 49 15.81 -2.45 -3.02
C SER A 49 14.29 -2.29 -2.96
N THR A 50 13.81 -1.07 -2.70
CA THR A 50 12.37 -0.75 -2.65
C THR A 50 11.71 -0.95 -4.01
N GLU A 51 12.37 -0.54 -5.11
CA GLU A 51 11.92 -0.79 -6.49
C GLU A 51 11.73 -2.28 -6.74
N THR A 52 12.73 -3.08 -6.36
CA THR A 52 12.71 -4.54 -6.55
C THR A 52 11.56 -5.19 -5.78
N ASP A 53 11.29 -4.72 -4.56
CA ASP A 53 10.22 -5.25 -3.72
C ASP A 53 8.84 -4.99 -4.32
N PHE A 54 8.57 -3.76 -4.79
CA PHE A 54 7.30 -3.45 -5.45
C PHE A 54 7.18 -4.12 -6.82
N VAL A 55 8.22 -4.12 -7.66
CA VAL A 55 8.17 -4.79 -8.96
C VAL A 55 7.87 -6.27 -8.80
N ARG A 56 8.42 -6.94 -7.77
CA ARG A 56 8.13 -8.36 -7.49
C ARG A 56 6.65 -8.60 -7.23
N LEU A 57 6.01 -7.75 -6.42
CA LEU A 57 4.59 -7.86 -6.09
C LEU A 57 3.69 -7.51 -7.28
N LEU A 58 4.00 -6.41 -7.97
CA LEU A 58 3.24 -5.94 -9.14
C LEU A 58 3.37 -6.87 -10.35
N SER A 59 4.40 -7.73 -10.38
CA SER A 59 4.60 -8.73 -11.43
C SER A 59 3.80 -10.01 -11.23
N ASN A 60 3.16 -10.21 -10.06
CA ASN A 60 2.42 -11.44 -9.73
C ASN A 60 0.94 -11.38 -10.14
N THR A 61 0.65 -10.80 -11.30
CA THR A 61 -0.70 -10.63 -11.86
C THR A 61 -0.68 -10.93 -13.36
N PRO A 62 -1.75 -11.50 -13.94
CA PRO A 62 -1.86 -11.65 -15.39
C PRO A 62 -2.11 -10.33 -16.14
N LEU A 63 -2.37 -9.23 -15.42
CA LEU A 63 -2.59 -7.91 -16.02
C LEU A 63 -1.26 -7.30 -16.44
N GLN A 64 -1.24 -6.60 -17.58
CA GLN A 64 -0.07 -5.83 -17.99
C GLN A 64 0.02 -4.55 -17.15
N VAL A 65 1.15 -4.34 -16.48
CA VAL A 65 1.41 -3.18 -15.61
C VAL A 65 2.63 -2.41 -16.11
N GLU A 66 2.42 -1.15 -16.47
CA GLU A 66 3.47 -0.20 -16.81
C GLU A 66 3.79 0.64 -15.56
N VAL A 67 5.01 0.52 -15.04
CA VAL A 67 5.44 1.20 -13.83
C VAL A 67 6.31 2.41 -14.18
N GLU A 68 5.95 3.58 -13.64
CA GLU A 68 6.79 4.78 -13.62
C GLU A 68 7.22 5.09 -12.18
N PHE A 69 8.47 5.47 -11.99
CA PHE A 69 8.98 5.91 -10.68
C PHE A 69 9.01 7.43 -10.61
N LEU A 70 8.46 7.97 -9.51
CA LEU A 70 8.42 9.39 -9.20
C LEU A 70 9.44 9.71 -8.09
N ARG A 71 10.18 10.80 -8.27
CA ARG A 71 10.98 11.43 -7.22
C ARG A 71 10.40 12.81 -6.90
N LEU A 72 10.73 13.30 -5.72
CA LEU A 72 10.49 14.68 -5.36
C LEU A 72 11.46 15.60 -6.11
N ASP A 73 10.96 16.72 -6.62
CA ASP A 73 11.73 17.75 -7.30
C ASP A 73 12.64 18.51 -6.32
N THR A 74 12.22 18.64 -5.05
CA THR A 74 12.95 19.41 -4.03
C THR A 74 13.94 18.59 -3.19
N HIS A 75 14.00 17.27 -3.36
CA HIS A 75 14.78 16.38 -2.50
C HIS A 75 15.76 15.50 -3.27
N THR A 76 17.05 15.62 -2.92
CA THR A 76 18.12 14.76 -3.46
C THR A 76 18.41 13.60 -2.51
N PRO A 77 18.15 12.33 -2.91
CA PRO A 77 18.48 11.15 -2.10
C PRO A 77 19.99 11.03 -1.87
N LYS A 78 20.39 10.63 -0.65
CA LYS A 78 21.82 10.47 -0.29
C LYS A 78 22.42 9.12 -0.69
N ASN A 79 21.61 8.08 -0.77
CA ASN A 79 22.06 6.68 -0.88
C ASN A 79 21.82 6.08 -2.27
N THR A 80 21.56 6.90 -3.29
CA THR A 80 21.22 6.42 -4.63
C THR A 80 22.04 7.19 -5.67
N PRO A 81 22.69 6.50 -6.63
CA PRO A 81 23.44 7.16 -7.68
C PRO A 81 22.56 8.15 -8.44
N GLN A 82 23.08 9.35 -8.71
CA GLN A 82 22.35 10.38 -9.46
C GLN A 82 21.95 9.89 -10.85
N GLU A 83 22.83 9.15 -11.53
CA GLU A 83 22.58 8.55 -12.85
C GLU A 83 21.35 7.63 -12.85
N HIS A 84 21.14 6.86 -11.77
CA HIS A 84 19.96 6.00 -11.64
C HIS A 84 18.68 6.83 -11.57
N LEU A 85 18.70 7.92 -10.79
CA LEU A 85 17.56 8.81 -10.66
C LEU A 85 17.25 9.54 -11.98
N GLU A 86 18.28 10.00 -12.70
CA GLU A 86 18.08 10.70 -13.98
C GLU A 86 17.57 9.78 -15.08
N MET A 87 17.93 8.50 -15.06
CA MET A 87 17.52 7.54 -16.09
C MET A 87 16.13 6.95 -15.86
N PHE A 88 15.76 6.72 -14.60
CA PHE A 88 14.58 5.91 -14.26
C PHE A 88 13.48 6.66 -13.49
N TYR A 89 13.75 7.87 -13.00
CA TYR A 89 12.76 8.64 -12.24
C TYR A 89 12.33 9.90 -12.99
N LYS A 90 11.03 10.18 -12.90
CA LYS A 90 10.43 11.45 -13.33
C LYS A 90 10.25 12.38 -12.13
N GLY A 91 10.37 13.67 -12.38
CA GLY A 91 9.93 14.73 -11.47
C GLY A 91 8.41 14.93 -11.49
N PHE A 92 7.87 15.58 -10.46
CA PHE A 92 6.42 15.81 -10.38
C PHE A 92 5.93 16.75 -11.49
N SER A 93 6.72 17.77 -11.81
CA SER A 93 6.44 18.69 -12.93
C SER A 93 6.30 18.01 -14.29
N GLU A 94 6.91 16.84 -14.50
CA GLU A 94 6.82 16.09 -15.76
C GLU A 94 5.52 15.28 -15.88
N ILE A 95 4.86 14.98 -14.76
CA ILE A 95 3.70 14.09 -14.70
C ILE A 95 2.43 14.75 -14.18
N GLU A 96 2.47 16.04 -13.79
CA GLU A 96 1.34 16.74 -13.18
C GLU A 96 0.07 16.78 -14.06
N ASN A 97 0.20 16.64 -15.38
CA ASN A 97 -0.92 16.59 -16.33
C ASN A 97 -1.31 15.16 -16.76
N ASN A 98 -0.65 14.13 -16.22
CA ASN A 98 -0.92 12.73 -16.53
C ASN A 98 -1.98 12.15 -15.58
N TYR A 99 -2.58 11.05 -16.02
CA TYR A 99 -3.52 10.25 -15.24
C TYR A 99 -3.02 8.81 -15.12
N TYR A 100 -3.28 8.17 -13.99
CA TYR A 100 -2.78 6.84 -13.64
C TYR A 100 -3.90 5.96 -13.08
N ASP A 101 -3.78 4.67 -13.31
CA ASP A 101 -4.71 3.68 -12.73
C ASP A 101 -4.45 3.56 -11.23
N GLY A 102 -3.19 3.44 -10.83
CA GLY A 102 -2.84 3.29 -9.42
C GLY A 102 -1.55 4.00 -9.04
N MET A 103 -1.43 4.33 -7.76
CA MET A 103 -0.24 4.95 -7.21
C MET A 103 0.17 4.28 -5.90
N ILE A 104 1.47 4.12 -5.68
CA ILE A 104 2.05 3.73 -4.40
C ILE A 104 2.90 4.88 -3.89
N ILE A 105 2.74 5.24 -2.63
CA ILE A 105 3.62 6.20 -1.95
C ILE A 105 4.26 5.49 -0.76
N THR A 106 5.58 5.38 -0.79
CA THR A 106 6.33 4.54 0.15
C THR A 106 6.60 5.26 1.47
N GLY A 107 7.08 4.50 2.46
CA GLY A 107 7.56 5.08 3.72
C GLY A 107 8.78 6.00 3.53
N ALA A 108 9.11 6.75 4.58
CA ALA A 108 10.25 7.65 4.60
C ALA A 108 10.88 7.69 6.01
N PRO A 109 12.20 7.88 6.13
CA PRO A 109 12.92 7.85 7.40
C PRO A 109 12.83 9.20 8.14
N VAL A 110 11.62 9.74 8.30
CA VAL A 110 11.36 11.07 8.90
C VAL A 110 10.26 11.03 9.98
N GLU A 111 9.86 9.85 10.43
CA GLU A 111 8.70 9.67 11.29
C GLU A 111 8.77 10.36 12.66
N MET A 112 9.96 10.67 13.17
CA MET A 112 10.12 11.38 14.45
C MET A 112 9.96 12.90 14.32
N MET A 113 10.03 13.46 13.10
CA MET A 113 9.78 14.88 12.85
C MET A 113 8.28 15.17 12.87
N LYS A 114 7.88 16.40 13.23
CA LYS A 114 6.50 16.83 12.94
C LYS A 114 6.32 16.92 11.42
N PHE A 115 5.10 16.69 10.94
CA PHE A 115 4.81 16.65 9.51
C PHE A 115 5.25 17.93 8.79
N GLU A 116 4.88 19.09 9.34
CA GLU A 116 5.19 20.41 8.79
C GLU A 116 6.68 20.78 8.86
N GLU A 117 7.45 20.08 9.69
CA GLU A 117 8.89 20.27 9.81
C GLU A 117 9.66 19.44 8.77
N VAL A 118 9.01 18.50 8.09
CA VAL A 118 9.63 17.73 7.00
C VAL A 118 9.88 18.67 5.82
N SER A 119 11.12 18.70 5.33
CA SER A 119 11.57 19.69 4.34
C SER A 119 10.76 19.69 3.04
N TYR A 120 10.21 18.53 2.64
CA TYR A 120 9.40 18.35 1.44
C TYR A 120 7.90 18.25 1.74
N TRP A 121 7.44 18.67 2.91
CA TRP A 121 6.04 18.59 3.31
C TRP A 121 5.09 19.29 2.33
N ALA A 122 5.41 20.52 1.93
CA ALA A 122 4.58 21.26 0.99
C ALA A 122 4.48 20.59 -0.39
N GLU A 123 5.55 19.92 -0.83
CA GLU A 123 5.56 19.19 -2.10
C GLU A 123 4.76 17.89 -2.01
N ILE A 124 4.94 17.12 -0.93
CA ILE A 124 4.26 15.83 -0.80
C ILE A 124 2.75 16.01 -0.63
N THR A 125 2.29 17.03 0.10
CA THR A 125 0.85 17.33 0.22
C THR A 125 0.25 17.77 -1.12
N ARG A 126 1.01 18.50 -1.96
CA ARG A 126 0.58 18.83 -3.32
C ARG A 126 0.41 17.56 -4.17
N ILE A 127 1.31 16.58 -4.04
CA ILE A 127 1.19 15.29 -4.73
C ILE A 127 0.00 14.49 -4.20
N PHE A 128 -0.25 14.51 -2.89
CA PHE A 128 -1.43 13.87 -2.28
C PHE A 128 -2.73 14.45 -2.86
N ASP A 129 -2.86 15.78 -2.88
CA ASP A 129 -4.04 16.45 -3.45
C ASP A 129 -4.21 16.14 -4.95
N TRP A 130 -3.11 16.16 -5.70
CA TRP A 130 -3.09 15.79 -7.11
C TRP A 130 -3.59 14.35 -7.34
N ALA A 131 -3.15 13.41 -6.51
CA ALA A 131 -3.52 12.01 -6.64
C ALA A 131 -5.05 11.80 -6.54
N LYS A 132 -5.76 12.64 -5.77
CA LYS A 132 -7.22 12.52 -5.60
C LYS A 132 -8.01 12.65 -6.90
N SER A 133 -7.49 13.38 -7.90
CA SER A 133 -8.13 13.61 -9.20
C SER A 133 -7.38 13.01 -10.38
N HIS A 134 -6.15 12.52 -10.19
CA HIS A 134 -5.33 11.98 -11.29
C HIS A 134 -5.03 10.48 -11.15
N VAL A 135 -5.39 9.88 -10.02
CA VAL A 135 -5.16 8.45 -9.76
C VAL A 135 -6.47 7.80 -9.33
N THR A 136 -6.80 6.62 -9.89
CA THR A 136 -8.00 5.89 -9.46
C THR A 136 -7.88 5.42 -8.02
N SER A 137 -6.79 4.72 -7.67
CA SER A 137 -6.53 4.26 -6.30
C SER A 137 -5.07 4.46 -5.87
N THR A 138 -4.87 4.99 -4.66
CA THR A 138 -3.54 5.25 -4.07
C THR A 138 -3.32 4.44 -2.80
N LEU A 139 -2.19 3.73 -2.73
CA LEU A 139 -1.73 2.99 -1.57
C LEU A 139 -0.59 3.76 -0.87
N TYR A 140 -0.86 4.29 0.32
CA TYR A 140 0.09 5.00 1.17
C TYR A 140 0.68 4.02 2.20
N ILE A 141 2.00 3.94 2.29
CA ILE A 141 2.69 2.91 3.09
C ILE A 141 3.51 3.53 4.22
N CYS A 142 3.43 2.94 5.41
CA CYS A 142 4.13 3.32 6.63
C CYS A 142 3.99 4.82 6.94
N TRP A 143 5.08 5.60 6.89
CA TRP A 143 5.04 7.03 7.14
C TRP A 143 4.13 7.79 6.18
N ALA A 144 4.07 7.41 4.89
CA ALA A 144 3.17 8.06 3.94
C ALA A 144 1.69 7.84 4.30
N ALA A 145 1.38 6.69 4.91
CA ALA A 145 0.05 6.40 5.42
C ALA A 145 -0.34 7.39 6.52
N GLN A 146 0.56 7.63 7.48
CA GLN A 146 0.36 8.61 8.55
C GLN A 146 0.28 10.04 8.01
N ALA A 147 1.19 10.42 7.10
CA ALA A 147 1.23 11.73 6.47
C ALA A 147 -0.06 12.06 5.70
N ALA A 148 -0.58 11.10 4.93
CA ALA A 148 -1.79 11.31 4.15
C ALA A 148 -3.04 11.33 5.05
N LEU A 149 -3.12 10.47 6.08
CA LEU A 149 -4.19 10.54 7.09
C LEU A 149 -4.17 11.87 7.85
N TYR A 150 -2.99 12.39 8.16
CA TYR A 150 -2.85 13.70 8.76
C TYR A 150 -3.34 14.81 7.82
N HIS A 151 -2.85 14.84 6.58
CA HIS A 151 -3.22 15.88 5.60
C HIS A 151 -4.72 15.89 5.28
N PHE A 152 -5.33 14.72 5.06
CA PHE A 152 -6.74 14.65 4.64
C PHE A 152 -7.73 14.59 5.79
N HIS A 153 -7.32 14.08 6.95
CA HIS A 153 -8.24 13.76 8.04
C HIS A 153 -7.79 14.28 9.40
N ALA A 154 -6.68 15.03 9.49
CA ALA A 154 -6.12 15.56 10.73
C ALA A 154 -5.91 14.46 11.80
N VAL A 155 -5.48 13.28 11.37
CA VAL A 155 -5.10 12.17 12.27
C VAL A 155 -3.63 12.35 12.64
N GLU A 156 -3.38 12.65 13.91
CA GLU A 156 -2.03 12.83 14.42
C GLU A 156 -1.29 11.49 14.56
N LYS A 157 0.03 11.53 14.42
CA LYS A 157 0.89 10.41 14.81
C LYS A 157 1.39 10.60 16.23
N VAL A 158 1.49 9.52 16.97
CA VAL A 158 2.02 9.50 18.34
C VAL A 158 3.31 8.67 18.38
N PRO A 159 4.33 9.10 19.13
CA PRO A 159 5.54 8.31 19.34
C PRO A 159 5.22 7.08 20.19
N LEU A 160 5.79 5.94 19.80
CA LEU A 160 5.80 4.74 20.61
C LEU A 160 6.93 4.83 21.64
N ARG A 161 6.75 4.14 22.77
CA ARG A 161 7.79 4.03 23.81
C ARG A 161 9.04 3.33 23.26
N GLU A 162 8.82 2.31 22.43
CA GLU A 162 9.83 1.43 21.85
C GLU A 162 9.51 1.24 20.37
N LYS A 163 10.50 0.91 19.54
CA LYS A 163 10.29 0.66 18.11
C LYS A 163 9.36 -0.54 17.95
N LEU A 164 8.26 -0.39 17.23
CA LEU A 164 7.47 -1.54 16.80
C LEU A 164 8.22 -2.21 15.64
N PHE A 165 8.84 -3.35 15.95
CA PHE A 165 9.80 -3.98 15.05
C PHE A 165 9.63 -5.49 15.02
N GLY A 166 9.17 -6.03 13.88
CA GLY A 166 8.89 -7.46 13.75
C GLY A 166 7.76 -7.78 12.78
N VAL A 167 7.21 -8.99 12.91
CA VAL A 167 6.11 -9.49 12.10
C VAL A 167 4.92 -9.78 13.02
N PHE A 168 3.82 -9.07 12.84
CA PHE A 168 2.72 -9.09 13.80
C PHE A 168 1.48 -9.74 13.19
N LYS A 169 0.69 -10.39 14.05
CA LYS A 169 -0.57 -11.02 13.68
C LYS A 169 -1.68 -9.97 13.59
N HIS A 170 -2.53 -10.09 12.57
CA HIS A 170 -3.59 -9.16 12.23
C HIS A 170 -4.88 -9.92 11.91
N ASN A 171 -6.01 -9.22 12.06
CA ASN A 171 -7.33 -9.67 11.66
C ASN A 171 -7.99 -8.61 10.77
N ALA A 172 -8.79 -9.05 9.81
CA ALA A 172 -9.64 -8.15 9.03
C ALA A 172 -10.88 -7.79 9.86
N THR A 173 -11.21 -6.50 9.95
CA THR A 173 -12.43 -6.01 10.60
C THR A 173 -13.65 -6.20 9.69
N GLU A 174 -13.44 -6.12 8.37
CA GLU A 174 -14.45 -6.30 7.33
C GLU A 174 -14.02 -7.40 6.35
N LYS A 175 -14.13 -8.67 6.78
CA LYS A 175 -13.65 -9.82 6.01
C LYS A 175 -14.21 -9.94 4.58
N LYS A 176 -15.43 -9.42 4.36
CA LYS A 176 -16.10 -9.42 3.05
C LYS A 176 -15.58 -8.34 2.09
N ASN A 177 -14.76 -7.40 2.56
CA ASN A 177 -14.17 -6.37 1.71
C ASN A 177 -13.30 -7.04 0.62
N PRO A 178 -13.41 -6.64 -0.67
CA PRO A 178 -12.65 -7.25 -1.76
C PRO A 178 -11.13 -7.28 -1.54
N LEU A 179 -10.58 -6.36 -0.74
CA LEU A 179 -9.16 -6.32 -0.40
C LEU A 179 -8.68 -7.60 0.30
N PHE A 180 -9.55 -8.26 1.08
CA PHE A 180 -9.24 -9.46 1.86
C PHE A 180 -9.68 -10.76 1.20
N ARG A 181 -10.08 -10.74 -0.08
CA ARG A 181 -10.42 -11.97 -0.80
C ARG A 181 -9.25 -12.96 -0.74
N GLY A 182 -9.53 -14.17 -0.26
CA GLY A 182 -8.56 -15.24 -0.13
C GLY A 182 -7.60 -15.12 1.05
N PHE A 183 -7.69 -14.08 1.87
CA PHE A 183 -6.93 -14.01 3.12
C PHE A 183 -7.44 -15.09 4.10
N ASP A 184 -6.54 -15.57 4.94
CA ASP A 184 -6.89 -16.35 6.14
C ASP A 184 -7.54 -15.45 7.20
N ASP A 185 -8.22 -16.04 8.18
CA ASP A 185 -8.84 -15.28 9.29
C ASP A 185 -7.81 -14.44 10.03
N GLU A 186 -6.64 -15.03 10.30
CA GLU A 186 -5.47 -14.37 10.86
C GLU A 186 -4.35 -14.32 9.83
N PHE A 187 -3.67 -13.17 9.72
CA PHE A 187 -2.56 -12.99 8.79
C PHE A 187 -1.45 -12.13 9.39
N TYR A 188 -0.28 -12.11 8.74
CA TYR A 188 0.91 -11.46 9.28
C TYR A 188 1.37 -10.30 8.41
N ILE A 189 1.71 -9.18 9.04
CA ILE A 189 2.29 -8.00 8.36
C ILE A 189 3.56 -7.58 9.13
N PRO A 190 4.69 -7.34 8.44
CA PRO A 190 5.86 -6.71 9.02
C PRO A 190 5.59 -5.25 9.45
N HIS A 191 6.08 -4.83 10.60
CA HIS A 191 6.11 -3.42 11.01
C HIS A 191 7.53 -3.04 11.44
N SER A 192 7.96 -1.83 11.06
CA SER A 192 9.22 -1.22 11.48
C SER A 192 9.02 0.28 11.59
N ARG A 193 8.61 0.75 12.78
CA ARG A 193 8.28 2.17 13.02
C ARG A 193 8.37 2.56 14.50
N HIS A 194 8.71 3.82 14.74
CA HIS A 194 8.75 4.47 16.05
C HIS A 194 7.49 5.29 16.37
N THR A 195 6.57 5.41 15.42
CA THR A 195 5.32 6.14 15.58
C THR A 195 4.11 5.29 15.22
N THR A 196 2.93 5.68 15.71
CA THR A 196 1.66 5.03 15.39
C THR A 196 0.53 6.04 15.25
N ILE A 197 -0.64 5.56 14.82
CA ILE A 197 -1.90 6.30 14.85
C ILE A 197 -2.83 5.62 15.86
N LEU A 198 -3.64 6.39 16.57
CA LEU A 198 -4.58 5.84 17.53
C LEU A 198 -5.90 5.50 16.84
N LYS A 199 -6.48 4.35 17.19
CA LYS A 199 -7.79 3.93 16.69
C LYS A 199 -8.87 4.98 17.01
N GLU A 200 -8.77 5.58 18.17
CA GLU A 200 -9.67 6.61 18.68
C GLU A 200 -9.69 7.85 17.80
N ASP A 201 -8.57 8.21 17.20
CA ASP A 201 -8.46 9.38 16.31
C ASP A 201 -9.12 9.13 14.95
N LEU A 202 -9.37 7.87 14.60
CA LEU A 202 -10.10 7.47 13.40
C LEU A 202 -11.61 7.30 13.67
N LYS A 203 -12.00 7.01 14.93
CA LYS A 203 -13.41 6.82 15.30
C LYS A 203 -14.20 8.12 15.11
N GLY A 204 -15.38 8.00 14.50
CA GLY A 204 -16.29 9.14 14.27
C GLY A 204 -15.96 9.96 13.02
N LYS A 205 -15.00 9.53 12.21
CA LYS A 205 -14.78 10.08 10.86
C LYS A 205 -15.54 9.20 9.86
N ASP A 206 -16.73 9.62 9.46
CA ASP A 206 -17.66 8.82 8.63
C ASP A 206 -17.05 8.34 7.30
N ALA A 207 -16.03 9.03 6.78
CA ALA A 207 -15.35 8.69 5.53
C ALA A 207 -14.22 7.65 5.68
N VAL A 208 -13.91 7.20 6.91
CA VAL A 208 -12.72 6.39 7.22
C VAL A 208 -13.14 5.01 7.72
N SER A 209 -12.78 3.96 6.98
CA SER A 209 -12.98 2.57 7.36
C SER A 209 -11.67 1.94 7.82
N ILE A 210 -11.62 1.46 9.06
CA ILE A 210 -10.52 0.60 9.52
C ILE A 210 -10.80 -0.80 9.00
N LEU A 211 -9.89 -1.34 8.19
CA LEU A 211 -10.03 -2.63 7.50
C LEU A 211 -9.24 -3.76 8.16
N SER A 212 -8.14 -3.46 8.85
CA SER A 212 -7.32 -4.46 9.55
C SER A 212 -6.64 -3.87 10.78
N GLU A 213 -6.56 -4.68 11.83
CA GLU A 213 -5.97 -4.33 13.12
C GLU A 213 -5.18 -5.51 13.70
N SER A 214 -4.24 -5.18 14.58
CA SER A 214 -3.48 -6.12 15.41
C SER A 214 -3.62 -5.73 16.88
N GLU A 215 -3.72 -6.71 17.77
CA GLU A 215 -3.66 -6.47 19.21
C GLU A 215 -2.30 -5.88 19.63
N GLU A 216 -1.22 -6.26 18.94
CA GLU A 216 0.15 -5.83 19.25
C GLU A 216 0.59 -4.63 18.41
N ALA A 217 0.28 -4.61 17.12
CA ALA A 217 0.71 -3.56 16.20
C ALA A 217 -0.30 -2.41 16.03
N GLY A 218 -1.53 -2.54 16.51
CA GLY A 218 -2.58 -1.54 16.38
C GLY A 218 -3.19 -1.49 14.97
N VAL A 219 -3.60 -0.30 14.52
CA VAL A 219 -4.25 -0.11 13.21
C VAL A 219 -3.27 -0.40 12.07
N ALA A 220 -3.66 -1.29 11.16
CA ALA A 220 -2.79 -1.78 10.08
C ALA A 220 -3.21 -1.32 8.68
N ILE A 221 -4.51 -1.43 8.36
CA ILE A 221 -5.03 -1.01 7.06
C ILE A 221 -6.27 -0.14 7.30
N VAL A 222 -6.26 1.04 6.70
CA VAL A 222 -7.39 1.97 6.65
C VAL A 222 -7.74 2.24 5.20
N SER A 223 -9.01 2.52 4.91
CA SER A 223 -9.47 2.92 3.59
C SER A 223 -10.43 4.10 3.68
N THR A 224 -10.39 4.96 2.68
CA THR A 224 -11.30 6.09 2.48
C THR A 224 -11.80 6.10 1.03
N ARG A 225 -12.88 6.85 0.78
CA ARG A 225 -13.46 7.07 -0.56
C ARG A 225 -13.75 5.77 -1.32
N GLY A 226 -14.24 4.76 -0.61
CA GLY A 226 -14.59 3.46 -1.18
C GLY A 226 -13.41 2.61 -1.66
N GLY A 227 -12.17 2.89 -1.24
CA GLY A 227 -10.99 2.16 -1.71
C GLY A 227 -10.18 2.88 -2.80
N ARG A 228 -10.48 4.15 -3.06
CA ARG A 228 -9.57 5.01 -3.83
C ARG A 228 -8.34 5.41 -3.04
N GLU A 229 -8.36 5.26 -1.73
CA GLU A 229 -7.27 5.59 -0.84
C GLU A 229 -7.15 4.46 0.19
N PHE A 230 -5.94 3.90 0.30
CA PHE A 230 -5.57 2.88 1.28
C PHE A 230 -4.34 3.32 2.05
N TYR A 231 -4.39 3.18 3.37
CA TYR A 231 -3.30 3.55 4.27
C TYR A 231 -2.83 2.28 5.00
N LEU A 232 -1.69 1.74 4.57
CA LEU A 232 -1.05 0.57 5.14
C LEU A 232 0.06 1.03 6.09
N THR A 233 -0.10 0.86 7.41
CA THR A 233 0.89 1.33 8.39
C THR A 233 2.08 0.38 8.57
N GLY A 234 1.97 -0.85 8.05
CA GLY A 234 3.04 -1.84 8.00
C GLY A 234 3.75 -1.91 6.65
N HIS A 235 4.49 -2.99 6.44
CA HIS A 235 5.37 -3.22 5.30
C HIS A 235 5.18 -4.60 4.68
N SER A 236 4.03 -4.84 4.07
CA SER A 236 3.75 -6.11 3.38
C SER A 236 4.70 -6.36 2.19
N GLU A 237 5.34 -5.32 1.66
CA GLU A 237 6.30 -5.38 0.55
C GLU A 237 7.67 -5.95 0.92
N TYR A 238 8.03 -5.98 2.20
CA TYR A 238 9.38 -6.34 2.62
C TYR A 238 9.82 -7.72 2.13
N ALA A 239 11.03 -7.76 1.56
CA ALA A 239 11.75 -8.99 1.29
C ALA A 239 12.07 -9.75 2.60
N PRO A 240 12.31 -11.08 2.51
CA PRO A 240 12.58 -11.92 3.67
C PRO A 240 13.70 -11.45 4.59
N LEU A 241 14.68 -10.69 4.09
CA LEU A 241 15.86 -10.26 4.85
C LEU A 241 15.81 -8.79 5.31
N THR A 242 14.81 -8.00 4.90
CA THR A 242 14.79 -6.56 5.17
C THR A 242 14.88 -6.22 6.66
N LEU A 243 14.09 -6.90 7.51
CA LEU A 243 14.17 -6.69 8.97
C LEU A 243 15.51 -7.16 9.56
N HIS A 244 16.16 -8.17 8.97
CA HIS A 244 17.49 -8.60 9.40
C HIS A 244 18.53 -7.53 9.08
N GLU A 245 18.49 -6.96 7.88
CA GLU A 245 19.41 -5.90 7.47
C GLU A 245 19.26 -4.65 8.33
N GLU A 246 18.01 -4.29 8.69
CA GLU A 246 17.76 -3.20 9.64
C GLU A 246 18.31 -3.50 11.04
N TYR A 247 18.06 -4.71 11.55
CA TYR A 247 18.55 -5.13 12.85
C TYR A 247 20.09 -5.10 12.92
N GLN A 248 20.76 -5.71 11.93
CA GLN A 248 22.23 -5.72 11.88
C GLN A 248 22.80 -4.30 11.79
N ARG A 249 22.23 -3.46 10.93
CA ARG A 249 22.66 -2.05 10.80
C ARG A 249 22.54 -1.28 12.11
N ASP A 250 21.45 -1.48 12.85
CA ASP A 250 21.20 -0.75 14.09
C ASP A 250 22.09 -1.28 15.23
N VAL A 251 22.37 -2.58 15.28
CA VAL A 251 23.38 -3.21 16.16
C VAL A 251 24.79 -2.69 15.87
N GLU A 252 25.19 -2.61 14.59
CA GLU A 252 26.50 -2.10 14.17
C GLU A 252 26.72 -0.62 14.57
N LYS A 253 25.63 0.15 14.63
CA LYS A 253 25.65 1.54 15.13
C LYS A 253 25.69 1.64 16.66
N GLY A 254 25.59 0.52 17.38
CA GLY A 254 25.54 0.49 18.83
C GLY A 254 24.23 1.03 19.40
N LEU A 255 23.14 1.00 18.63
CA LEU A 255 21.82 1.36 19.13
C LEU A 255 21.26 0.22 20.00
N GLU A 256 20.52 0.59 21.04
CA GLU A 256 19.74 -0.37 21.82
C GLU A 256 18.52 -0.79 20.98
N ILE A 257 18.53 -2.03 20.50
CA ILE A 257 17.48 -2.59 19.65
C ILE A 257 17.22 -4.05 20.00
N ASP A 258 15.95 -4.40 20.13
CA ASP A 258 15.52 -5.78 20.33
C ASP A 258 15.53 -6.57 19.01
N VAL A 259 15.62 -7.90 19.13
CA VAL A 259 15.42 -8.77 17.98
C VAL A 259 14.00 -8.56 17.43
N PRO A 260 13.81 -8.50 16.10
CA PRO A 260 12.49 -8.29 15.53
C PRO A 260 11.53 -9.42 15.95
N HIS A 261 10.38 -9.03 16.51
CA HIS A 261 9.39 -9.96 17.04
C HIS A 261 8.88 -10.92 15.97
N ASN A 262 8.73 -12.20 16.32
CA ASN A 262 8.18 -13.25 15.45
C ASN A 262 8.85 -13.30 14.05
N TYR A 263 10.14 -12.99 13.97
CA TYR A 263 10.86 -12.96 12.69
C TYR A 263 11.83 -14.14 12.56
N TYR A 264 12.76 -14.32 13.49
CA TYR A 264 13.70 -15.43 13.45
C TYR A 264 13.10 -16.74 13.97
N ALA A 265 13.58 -17.87 13.48
CA ALA A 265 13.28 -19.15 14.11
C ALA A 265 13.85 -19.16 15.54
N GLN A 266 12.99 -19.45 16.53
CA GLN A 266 13.36 -19.49 17.95
C GLN A 266 13.91 -18.16 18.49
N ASP A 267 13.51 -17.03 17.90
CA ASP A 267 13.94 -15.67 18.28
C ASP A 267 15.48 -15.50 18.33
N ASN A 268 16.21 -16.28 17.53
CA ASN A 268 17.66 -16.25 17.47
C ASN A 268 18.14 -15.61 16.15
N PRO A 269 18.83 -14.46 16.17
CA PRO A 269 19.35 -13.79 14.97
C PRO A 269 20.37 -14.59 14.15
N GLN A 270 20.91 -15.68 14.70
CA GLN A 270 21.79 -16.62 13.98
C GLN A 270 21.01 -17.61 13.10
N ASN A 271 19.69 -17.73 13.32
CA ASN A 271 18.81 -18.57 12.52
C ASN A 271 18.22 -17.78 11.34
N PRO A 272 17.80 -18.45 10.26
CA PRO A 272 17.08 -17.79 9.17
C PRO A 272 15.72 -17.23 9.64
N PRO A 273 15.20 -16.19 8.96
CA PRO A 273 13.86 -15.69 9.22
C PRO A 273 12.80 -16.72 8.79
N VAL A 274 11.70 -16.74 9.54
CA VAL A 274 10.50 -17.50 9.20
C VAL A 274 9.53 -16.55 8.51
N VAL A 275 9.42 -16.70 7.19
CA VAL A 275 8.57 -15.86 6.36
C VAL A 275 7.11 -16.23 6.54
N ARG A 276 6.33 -15.35 7.16
CA ARG A 276 4.90 -15.56 7.48
C ARG A 276 3.94 -14.66 6.70
N TRP A 277 4.44 -13.65 5.99
CA TRP A 277 3.61 -12.57 5.42
C TRP A 277 3.47 -12.59 3.90
N THR A 278 4.35 -13.30 3.18
CA THR A 278 4.42 -13.19 1.71
C THR A 278 3.17 -13.68 1.00
N GLY A 279 2.48 -14.69 1.54
CA GLY A 279 1.19 -15.14 0.99
C GLY A 279 0.15 -14.02 0.99
N HIS A 280 -0.08 -13.40 2.15
CA HIS A 280 -1.02 -12.29 2.30
C HIS A 280 -0.55 -11.00 1.62
N ALA A 281 0.76 -10.76 1.53
CA ALA A 281 1.30 -9.67 0.73
C ALA A 281 0.92 -9.80 -0.74
N ASN A 282 1.12 -10.98 -1.35
CA ASN A 282 0.72 -11.21 -2.74
C ASN A 282 -0.79 -11.03 -2.92
N LEU A 283 -1.61 -11.54 -2.00
CA LEU A 283 -3.06 -11.35 -2.04
C LEU A 283 -3.44 -9.87 -1.91
N LEU A 284 -2.81 -9.11 -1.00
CA LEU A 284 -3.08 -7.69 -0.80
C LEU A 284 -2.91 -6.90 -2.10
N PHE A 285 -1.74 -7.02 -2.72
CA PHE A 285 -1.42 -6.27 -3.94
C PHE A 285 -2.24 -6.76 -5.14
N ASN A 286 -2.49 -8.06 -5.26
CA ASN A 286 -3.34 -8.58 -6.33
C ASN A 286 -4.80 -8.16 -6.19
N ASN A 287 -5.34 -8.17 -4.97
CA ASN A 287 -6.70 -7.72 -4.72
C ASN A 287 -6.83 -6.21 -4.93
N TRP A 288 -5.86 -5.43 -4.46
CA TRP A 288 -5.81 -4.00 -4.73
C TRP A 288 -5.79 -3.69 -6.23
N LEU A 289 -4.84 -4.29 -6.96
CA LEU A 289 -4.73 -4.10 -8.41
C LEU A 289 -5.98 -4.54 -9.16
N ASN A 290 -6.61 -5.63 -8.76
CA ASN A 290 -7.75 -6.16 -9.50
C ASN A 290 -9.05 -5.41 -9.20
N TYR A 291 -9.36 -5.20 -7.91
CA TYR A 291 -10.68 -4.73 -7.48
C TYR A 291 -10.77 -3.22 -7.25
N PHE A 292 -9.64 -2.54 -7.08
CA PHE A 292 -9.64 -1.10 -6.77
C PHE A 292 -8.89 -0.26 -7.81
N VAL A 293 -8.04 -0.91 -8.63
CA VAL A 293 -7.33 -0.26 -9.74
C VAL A 293 -7.97 -0.65 -11.07
N TYR A 294 -7.85 -1.92 -11.49
CA TYR A 294 -8.26 -2.36 -12.81
C TYR A 294 -9.76 -2.23 -13.10
N GLN A 295 -10.61 -2.75 -12.21
CA GLN A 295 -12.06 -2.79 -12.44
C GLN A 295 -12.74 -1.42 -12.29
N GLU A 296 -12.11 -0.53 -11.53
CA GLU A 296 -12.69 0.77 -11.15
C GLU A 296 -12.12 1.92 -11.99
N THR A 297 -11.04 1.69 -12.75
CA THR A 297 -10.51 2.73 -13.63
C THR A 297 -11.32 2.83 -14.93
N PRO A 298 -11.80 4.02 -15.30
CA PRO A 298 -12.43 4.26 -16.59
C PRO A 298 -11.51 3.89 -17.75
N PHE A 299 -12.12 3.62 -18.90
CA PHE A 299 -11.35 3.34 -20.11
C PHE A 299 -10.53 4.56 -20.55
N ASP A 300 -11.16 5.75 -20.61
CA ASP A 300 -10.45 7.02 -20.74
C ASP A 300 -9.96 7.49 -19.37
N LEU A 301 -8.64 7.44 -19.17
CA LEU A 301 -7.99 7.84 -17.92
C LEU A 301 -8.29 9.28 -17.48
N LYS A 302 -8.66 10.18 -18.40
CA LYS A 302 -9.02 11.57 -18.03
C LYS A 302 -10.32 11.63 -17.22
N GLU A 303 -11.18 10.61 -17.31
CA GLU A 303 -12.41 10.54 -16.53
C GLU A 303 -12.14 10.28 -15.04
N VAL A 304 -10.92 9.88 -14.65
CA VAL A 304 -10.51 9.75 -13.24
C VAL A 304 -10.73 11.05 -12.46
N ALA A 305 -10.61 12.21 -13.11
CA ALA A 305 -10.86 13.52 -12.49
C ALA A 305 -12.32 13.70 -12.02
N GLN A 306 -13.25 12.90 -12.53
CA GLN A 306 -14.67 12.95 -12.20
C GLN A 306 -15.09 11.84 -11.21
N LEU A 307 -14.19 10.90 -10.91
CA LEU A 307 -14.44 9.88 -9.90
C LEU A 307 -14.46 10.56 -8.53
N ASP A 308 -15.45 10.22 -7.70
CA ASP A 308 -15.54 10.68 -6.32
C ASP A 308 -15.16 9.55 -5.36
N GLU A 309 -16.08 8.63 -5.11
CA GLU A 309 -15.88 7.39 -4.35
C GLU A 309 -16.20 6.15 -5.20
N ILE A 310 -15.48 5.05 -4.96
CA ILE A 310 -15.86 3.75 -5.50
C ILE A 310 -17.08 3.26 -4.71
N LYS A 311 -18.24 3.19 -5.36
CA LYS A 311 -19.42 2.58 -4.75
C LYS A 311 -19.25 1.08 -4.81
N ASN A 312 -19.09 0.43 -3.66
CA ASN A 312 -19.20 -1.01 -3.56
C ASN A 312 -20.59 -1.42 -4.03
N ASN A 313 -20.72 -1.77 -5.31
CA ASN A 313 -21.91 -2.41 -5.87
C ASN A 313 -21.88 -3.88 -5.42
N GLY A 314 -22.11 -4.10 -4.13
CA GLY A 314 -22.47 -5.39 -3.57
C GLY A 314 -23.97 -5.59 -3.68
#